data_AF-A0A257X4D1-F1
#
_entry.id   AF-A0A257X4D1-F1
#
_cell.length_a   1.000
_cell.length_b   1.000
_cell.length_c   1.000
_cell.angle_alpha   90.00
_cell.angle_beta   90.00
_cell.angle_gamma   90.00
#
_symmetry.space_group_name_H-M   'P 1'
#
loop_
_entity.id
_entity.type
_entity.pdbx_description
1 polymer ?
#
loop_
_entity_poly.entity_id
_entity_poly.type
_entity_poly.pdbx_seq_one_letter_code
_entity_poly.pdbx_strand_id
1 'polypeptide(L)'
;DLPDSFETLGSRLENAARLHAAGVTVAINGARDFNNLRQERLNAGLAVANGLPYAAGLASVTLVPAKIWGMDGKIGSLEVGKAADVVLWTGDPLETTTWAEKVFIGGVEQPKDSRQTQLRDRYAAPDNGMPVAYR
;
A
#
# COMPACT_ATOMS: atom_id res chain seq x y z
N ASP A 1 6.00 31.09 0.33
CA ASP A 1 6.11 30.03 1.35
C ASP A 1 7.50 29.46 1.39
N LEU A 2 8.12 29.52 2.57
CA LEU A 2 9.38 28.83 2.85
C LEU A 2 9.08 27.35 3.11
N PRO A 3 9.94 26.42 2.67
CA PRO A 3 9.72 25.00 2.93
C PRO A 3 9.88 24.71 4.43
N ASP A 4 9.10 23.76 4.95
CA ASP A 4 9.21 23.30 6.34
C ASP A 4 10.59 22.70 6.68
N SER A 5 11.37 22.29 5.67
CA SER A 5 12.77 21.90 5.81
C SER A 5 13.56 22.12 4.52
N PHE A 6 14.89 22.26 4.60
CA PHE A 6 15.73 22.32 3.41
C PHE A 6 15.71 21.02 2.59
N GLU A 7 15.34 19.91 3.21
CA GLU A 7 15.22 18.58 2.58
C GLU A 7 14.08 18.51 1.57
N THR A 8 13.05 19.36 1.72
CA THR A 8 11.91 19.43 0.80
C THR A 8 12.06 20.50 -0.28
N LEU A 9 13.14 21.29 -0.24
CA LEU A 9 13.41 22.31 -1.24
C LEU A 9 13.67 21.66 -2.60
N GLY A 10 12.81 21.94 -3.58
CA GLY A 10 12.93 21.36 -4.92
C GLY A 10 12.38 19.92 -5.04
N SER A 11 11.52 19.48 -4.11
CA SER A 11 10.74 18.27 -4.26
C SER A 11 9.93 18.28 -5.56
N ARG A 12 10.06 17.22 -6.36
CA ARG A 12 9.33 17.02 -7.61
C ARG A 12 8.76 15.61 -7.68
N LEU A 13 7.71 15.43 -8.48
CA LEU A 13 7.09 14.12 -8.69
C LEU A 13 8.05 13.13 -9.37
N GLU A 14 9.02 13.60 -10.16
CA GLU A 14 10.01 12.72 -10.81
C GLU A 14 11.18 12.33 -9.90
N ASN A 15 11.22 12.77 -8.63
CA ASN A 15 12.38 12.54 -7.76
C ASN A 15 12.70 11.05 -7.58
N ALA A 16 11.69 10.20 -7.39
CA ALA A 16 11.88 8.77 -7.29
C ALA A 16 12.53 8.20 -8.56
N ALA A 17 12.07 8.63 -9.74
CA ALA A 17 12.63 8.22 -11.03
C ALA A 17 14.09 8.69 -11.19
N ARG A 18 14.39 9.94 -10.83
CA ARG A 18 15.74 10.52 -10.91
C ARG A 18 16.72 9.80 -9.99
N LEU A 19 16.31 9.52 -8.75
CA LEU A 19 17.11 8.78 -7.78
C LEU A 19 17.38 7.35 -8.27
N HIS A 20 16.34 6.66 -8.75
CA HIS A 20 16.48 5.33 -9.31
C HIS A 20 17.45 5.29 -10.52
N ALA A 21 17.32 6.25 -11.44
CA ALA A 21 18.23 6.38 -12.58
C ALA A 21 19.68 6.65 -12.17
N ALA A 22 19.90 7.29 -11.02
CA ALA A 22 21.22 7.49 -10.42
C ALA A 22 21.75 6.27 -9.64
N GLY A 23 21.01 5.15 -9.61
CA GLY A 23 21.39 3.93 -8.89
C GLY A 23 21.08 3.96 -7.39
N VAL A 24 20.33 4.95 -6.91
CA VAL A 24 19.91 5.02 -5.51
C VAL A 24 18.82 3.97 -5.25
N THR A 25 18.93 3.29 -4.12
CA THR A 25 17.88 2.40 -3.63
C THR A 25 16.72 3.23 -3.10
N VAL A 26 15.53 3.07 -3.70
CA VAL A 26 14.33 3.87 -3.36
C VAL A 26 13.26 2.96 -2.76
N ALA A 27 12.93 3.22 -1.48
CA ALA A 27 11.72 2.74 -0.85
C ALA A 27 10.72 3.89 -0.75
N ILE A 28 9.45 3.59 -1.00
CA ILE A 28 8.36 4.55 -0.82
C ILE A 28 7.66 4.21 0.48
N ASN A 29 7.40 5.25 1.28
CA ASN A 29 6.56 5.15 2.47
C ASN A 29 5.40 6.17 2.43
N GLY A 30 4.36 5.91 3.20
CA GLY A 30 3.27 6.84 3.47
C GLY A 30 3.71 7.98 4.39
N ALA A 31 2.89 9.01 4.49
CA ALA A 31 3.15 10.13 5.39
C ALA A 31 3.30 9.65 6.85
N ARG A 32 4.09 10.39 7.65
CA ARG A 32 4.36 10.08 9.07
C ARG A 32 3.10 10.00 9.96
N ASP A 33 1.97 10.50 9.48
CA ASP A 33 0.70 10.39 10.16
C ASP A 33 0.08 9.01 9.94
N PHE A 34 -0.22 8.31 11.04
CA PHE A 34 -0.80 6.96 11.04
C PHE A 34 -2.09 6.81 10.21
N ASN A 35 -2.77 7.92 9.91
CA ASN A 35 -3.98 7.96 9.10
C ASN A 35 -3.73 7.68 7.60
N ASN A 36 -2.48 7.82 7.14
CA ASN A 36 -2.11 7.77 5.72
C ASN A 36 -1.33 6.50 5.33
N LEU A 37 -1.19 5.52 6.22
CA LEU A 37 -0.48 4.25 5.96
C LEU A 37 -1.04 3.47 4.75
N ARG A 38 -2.29 3.74 4.36
CA ARG A 38 -2.94 3.10 3.20
C ARG A 38 -2.51 3.69 1.85
N GLN A 39 -1.73 4.77 1.85
CA GLN A 39 -1.35 5.50 0.64
C GLN A 39 -0.06 4.97 -0.02
N GLU A 40 0.60 3.97 0.56
CA GLU A 40 1.83 3.37 0.03
C GLU A 40 1.75 3.02 -1.47
N ARG A 41 0.72 2.24 -1.83
CA ARG A 41 0.49 1.83 -3.22
C ARG A 41 0.19 3.01 -4.14
N LEU A 42 -0.56 3.99 -3.63
CA LEU A 42 -0.88 5.22 -4.36
C LEU A 42 0.39 6.03 -4.65
N ASN A 43 1.26 6.19 -3.65
CA ASN A 43 2.51 6.93 -3.80
C ASN A 43 3.46 6.23 -4.78
N ALA A 44 3.52 4.89 -4.73
CA ALA A 44 4.28 4.10 -5.71
C ALA A 44 3.70 4.22 -7.12
N GLY A 45 2.38 4.16 -7.28
CA GLY A 45 1.71 4.40 -8.56
C GLY A 45 1.97 5.81 -9.11
N LEU A 46 1.96 6.82 -8.25
CA LEU A 46 2.28 8.20 -8.62
C LEU A 46 3.74 8.35 -9.09
N ALA A 47 4.69 7.69 -8.41
CA ALA A 47 6.08 7.67 -8.83
C ALA A 47 6.23 7.00 -10.22
N VAL A 48 5.52 5.90 -10.47
CA VAL A 48 5.51 5.24 -11.78
C VAL A 48 4.93 6.14 -12.86
N ALA A 49 3.81 6.81 -12.58
CA ALA A 49 3.19 7.78 -13.50
C ALA A 49 4.12 8.96 -13.85
N ASN A 50 5.13 9.24 -13.01
CA ASN A 50 6.11 10.32 -13.20
C ASN A 50 7.52 9.80 -13.58
N GLY A 51 7.61 8.59 -14.14
CA GLY A 51 8.82 8.10 -14.82
C GLY A 51 9.63 7.04 -14.08
N LEU A 52 9.22 6.61 -12.88
CA LEU A 52 9.83 5.46 -12.23
C LEU A 52 9.42 4.17 -13.00
N PRO A 53 10.34 3.27 -13.37
CA PRO A 53 9.97 2.01 -14.00
C PRO A 53 8.98 1.22 -13.14
N TYR A 54 7.94 0.63 -13.74
CA TYR A 54 6.87 -0.08 -13.03
C TYR A 54 7.40 -1.11 -12.02
N ALA A 55 8.35 -1.95 -12.44
CA ALA A 55 8.96 -2.96 -11.57
C ALA A 55 9.70 -2.34 -10.37
N ALA A 56 10.35 -1.19 -10.55
CA ALA A 56 10.99 -0.46 -9.47
C ALA A 56 9.95 0.17 -8.52
N GLY A 57 8.84 0.68 -9.06
CA GLY A 57 7.70 1.16 -8.28
C GLY A 57 7.09 0.07 -7.40
N LEU A 58 6.79 -1.11 -7.96
CA LEU A 58 6.27 -2.24 -7.20
C LEU A 58 7.28 -2.74 -6.16
N ALA A 59 8.56 -2.83 -6.54
CA ALA A 59 9.63 -3.22 -5.62
C ALA A 59 9.80 -2.22 -4.46
N SER A 60 9.58 -0.93 -4.69
CA SER A 60 9.75 0.14 -3.68
C SER A 60 8.85 -0.02 -2.45
N VAL A 61 7.75 -0.77 -2.58
CA VAL A 61 6.79 -1.06 -1.50
C VAL A 61 6.74 -2.56 -1.15
N THR A 62 7.61 -3.40 -1.73
CA THR A 62 7.66 -4.85 -1.49
C THR A 62 9.10 -5.31 -1.18
N LEU A 63 9.89 -5.58 -2.23
CA LEU A 63 11.22 -6.14 -2.12
C LEU A 63 12.25 -5.17 -1.52
N VAL A 64 12.17 -3.88 -1.86
CA VAL A 64 13.16 -2.89 -1.40
C VAL A 64 13.10 -2.68 0.11
N PRO A 65 11.92 -2.47 0.74
CA PRO A 65 11.83 -2.45 2.20
C PRO A 65 12.35 -3.74 2.85
N ALA A 66 12.04 -4.91 2.28
CA ALA A 66 12.56 -6.18 2.79
C ALA A 66 14.10 -6.24 2.74
N LYS A 67 14.73 -5.74 1.66
CA LYS A 67 16.19 -5.65 1.55
C LYS A 67 16.79 -4.68 2.56
N ILE A 68 16.19 -3.51 2.75
CA ILE A 68 16.65 -2.51 3.74
C ILE A 68 16.70 -3.12 5.15
N TRP A 69 15.74 -3.97 5.48
CA TRP A 69 15.66 -4.66 6.78
C TRP A 69 16.36 -6.03 6.82
N GLY A 70 17.04 -6.46 5.75
CA GLY A 70 17.71 -7.77 5.70
C GLY A 70 16.76 -8.98 5.76
N MET A 71 15.53 -8.80 5.30
CA MET A 71 14.46 -9.81 5.31
C MET A 71 14.12 -10.34 3.91
N ASP A 72 14.85 -9.93 2.86
CA ASP A 72 14.59 -10.30 1.48
C ASP A 72 14.77 -11.81 1.20
N GLY A 73 15.48 -12.54 2.06
CA GLY A 73 15.51 -14.01 2.04
C GLY A 73 14.22 -14.68 2.56
N LYS A 74 13.30 -13.93 3.18
CA LYS A 74 12.08 -14.44 3.82
C LYS A 74 10.79 -13.86 3.25
N ILE A 75 10.79 -12.59 2.84
CA ILE A 75 9.61 -11.84 2.39
C ILE A 75 9.96 -10.85 1.27
N GLY A 76 8.94 -10.23 0.68
CA GLY A 76 9.09 -9.11 -0.26
C GLY A 76 9.12 -9.50 -1.74
N SER A 77 9.19 -10.79 -2.07
CA SER A 77 9.00 -11.27 -3.45
C SER A 77 8.35 -12.67 -3.48
N LEU A 78 7.79 -13.02 -4.63
CA LEU A 78 7.17 -14.32 -4.88
C LEU A 78 8.22 -15.32 -5.38
N GLU A 79 8.86 -15.99 -4.45
CA GLU A 79 9.92 -16.98 -4.71
C GLU A 79 9.75 -18.21 -3.80
N VAL A 80 10.17 -19.38 -4.29
CA VAL A 80 10.12 -20.63 -3.52
C VAL A 80 10.97 -20.51 -2.26
N GLY A 81 10.42 -20.93 -1.12
CA GLY A 81 11.10 -20.90 0.18
C GLY A 81 10.84 -19.63 1.02
N LYS A 82 10.18 -18.62 0.45
CA LYS A 82 9.74 -17.41 1.20
C LYS A 82 8.37 -17.62 1.84
N ALA A 83 8.00 -16.73 2.75
CA ALA A 83 6.68 -16.74 3.37
C ALA A 83 5.59 -16.56 2.29
N ALA A 84 4.50 -17.32 2.44
CA ALA A 84 3.35 -17.27 1.53
C ALA A 84 2.43 -16.07 1.88
N ASP A 85 3.01 -14.88 1.93
CA ASP A 85 2.31 -13.61 2.10
C ASP A 85 1.99 -13.05 0.71
N VAL A 86 0.74 -13.22 0.27
CA VAL A 86 0.31 -12.97 -1.11
C VAL A 86 -0.98 -12.18 -1.12
N VAL A 87 -1.06 -11.19 -2.00
CA VAL A 87 -2.31 -10.46 -2.26
C VAL A 87 -2.73 -10.66 -3.70
N LEU A 88 -3.95 -11.15 -3.89
CA LEU A 88 -4.60 -11.19 -5.19
C LEU A 88 -5.35 -9.87 -5.40
N TRP A 89 -5.10 -9.22 -6.51
CA TRP A 89 -5.70 -7.94 -6.88
C TRP A 89 -6.64 -8.12 -8.07
N THR A 90 -7.69 -7.30 -8.15
CA THR A 90 -8.61 -7.29 -9.29
C THR A 90 -8.01 -6.68 -10.56
N GLY A 91 -6.83 -6.06 -10.46
CA GLY A 91 -6.14 -5.35 -11.52
C GLY A 91 -4.71 -5.01 -11.09
N ASP A 92 -4.16 -3.92 -11.64
CA ASP A 92 -2.82 -3.45 -11.25
C ASP A 92 -2.81 -2.98 -9.78
N PRO A 93 -1.96 -3.56 -8.91
CA PRO A 93 -1.88 -3.18 -7.49
C PRO A 93 -1.53 -1.71 -7.23
N LEU A 94 -0.90 -1.02 -8.18
CA LEU A 94 -0.52 0.40 -8.06
C LEU A 94 -1.63 1.37 -8.49
N GLU A 95 -2.71 0.87 -9.08
CA GLU A 95 -3.88 1.68 -9.44
C GLU A 95 -4.83 1.90 -8.25
N THR A 96 -5.45 3.08 -8.21
CA THR A 96 -6.40 3.47 -7.15
C THR A 96 -7.75 2.78 -7.28
N THR A 97 -8.12 2.38 -8.49
CA THR A 97 -9.37 1.66 -8.82
C THR A 97 -9.26 0.16 -8.56
N THR A 98 -8.09 -0.33 -8.16
CA THR A 98 -7.84 -1.74 -7.87
C THR A 98 -7.98 -2.02 -6.38
N TRP A 99 -8.67 -3.12 -6.04
CA TRP A 99 -8.83 -3.57 -4.66
C TRP A 99 -8.30 -4.99 -4.47
N ALA A 100 -7.90 -5.30 -3.23
CA ALA A 100 -7.45 -6.63 -2.86
C ALA A 100 -8.65 -7.57 -2.88
N GLU A 101 -8.62 -8.55 -3.78
CA GLU A 101 -9.64 -9.58 -3.87
C GLU A 101 -9.42 -10.63 -2.78
N LYS A 102 -8.18 -11.06 -2.56
CA LYS A 102 -7.81 -12.02 -1.50
C LYS A 102 -6.48 -11.63 -0.88
N VAL A 103 -6.32 -11.90 0.41
CA VAL A 103 -5.09 -11.70 1.15
C VAL A 103 -4.73 -13.00 1.84
N PHE A 104 -3.51 -13.48 1.65
CA PHE A 104 -2.94 -14.64 2.30
C PHE A 104 -1.80 -14.17 3.19
N ILE A 105 -1.77 -14.63 4.43
CA ILE A 105 -0.66 -14.42 5.36
C ILE A 105 -0.19 -15.79 5.82
N GLY A 106 1.08 -16.12 5.59
CA GLY A 106 1.64 -17.44 5.84
C GLY A 106 0.87 -18.57 5.13
N GLY A 107 0.27 -18.30 3.97
CA GLY A 107 -0.53 -19.26 3.22
C GLY A 107 -1.98 -19.42 3.69
N VAL A 108 -2.41 -18.67 4.71
CA VAL A 108 -3.80 -18.70 5.21
C VAL A 108 -4.57 -17.50 4.68
N GLU A 109 -5.70 -17.74 4.01
CA GLU A 109 -6.59 -16.69 3.52
C GLU A 109 -7.17 -15.91 4.70
N GLN A 110 -7.05 -14.59 4.65
CA GLN A 110 -7.55 -13.67 5.67
C GLN A 110 -9.00 -13.27 5.36
N PRO A 111 -9.86 -13.16 6.38
CA PRO A 111 -11.23 -12.74 6.17
C PRO A 111 -11.28 -11.28 5.69
N LYS A 112 -12.24 -10.98 4.82
CA LYS A 112 -12.49 -9.62 4.31
C LYS A 112 -13.44 -8.82 5.19
N ASP A 113 -13.96 -9.46 6.24
CA ASP A 113 -14.83 -8.77 7.18
C ASP A 113 -14.01 -7.79 8.02
N SER A 114 -14.66 -6.70 8.39
CA SER A 114 -14.05 -5.69 9.23
C SER A 114 -15.13 -5.12 10.14
N ARG A 115 -14.72 -4.46 11.22
CA ARG A 115 -15.67 -3.72 12.06
C ARG A 115 -16.52 -2.74 11.25
N GLN A 116 -15.94 -2.12 10.21
CA GLN A 116 -16.69 -1.23 9.32
C GLN A 116 -17.75 -1.98 8.51
N THR A 117 -17.41 -3.14 7.96
CA THR A 117 -18.35 -4.02 7.24
C THR A 117 -19.49 -4.46 8.16
N GLN A 118 -19.15 -4.92 9.37
CA GLN A 118 -20.12 -5.35 10.38
C GLN A 118 -21.05 -4.21 10.83
N LEU A 119 -20.51 -2.99 11.01
CA LEU A 119 -21.31 -1.80 11.34
C LEU A 119 -22.19 -1.37 10.16
N ARG A 120 -21.65 -1.34 8.93
CA ARG A 120 -22.42 -1.06 7.72
C ARG A 120 -23.60 -2.00 7.63
N ASP A 121 -23.37 -3.30 7.75
CA ASP A 121 -24.42 -4.32 7.63
C ASP A 121 -25.44 -4.21 8.77
N ARG A 122 -25.00 -3.90 9.99
CA ARG A 122 -25.87 -3.60 11.15
C ARG A 122 -26.79 -2.40 10.91
N TYR A 123 -26.28 -1.33 10.31
CA TYR A 123 -27.02 -0.08 10.11
C TYR A 123 -27.74 0.01 8.75
N ALA A 124 -27.42 -0.87 7.81
CA ALA A 124 -28.08 -0.96 6.50
C ALA A 124 -29.47 -1.63 6.57
N ALA A 125 -29.82 -2.29 7.68
CA ALA A 125 -31.13 -2.88 7.87
C ALA A 125 -32.24 -1.80 7.87
N PRO A 126 -33.36 -2.01 7.15
CA PRO A 126 -34.42 -1.02 6.98
C PRO A 126 -35.01 -0.58 8.32
N ASP A 127 -35.41 0.69 8.37
CA ASP A 127 -36.05 1.28 9.54
C ASP A 127 -37.37 0.57 9.84
N ASN A 128 -37.41 -0.16 10.94
CA ASN A 128 -38.58 -0.82 11.51
C ASN A 128 -39.37 0.12 12.44
N GLY A 129 -39.09 1.43 12.42
CA GLY A 129 -39.79 2.46 13.20
C GLY A 129 -39.40 2.49 14.67
N MET A 130 -38.39 1.72 15.08
CA MET A 130 -37.89 1.70 16.45
C MET A 130 -36.49 2.35 16.54
N PRO A 131 -36.20 3.12 17.59
CA PRO A 131 -34.87 3.68 17.79
C PRO A 131 -33.83 2.55 17.89
N VAL A 132 -32.62 2.78 17.37
CA VAL A 132 -31.51 1.79 17.32
C VAL A 132 -31.21 1.15 18.69
N ALA A 133 -31.47 1.85 19.80
CA ALA A 133 -31.29 1.33 21.15
C ALA A 133 -32.27 0.20 21.53
N TYR A 134 -33.36 0.02 20.78
CA TYR A 134 -34.44 -0.94 21.03
C TYR A 134 -34.67 -1.91 19.85
N ARG A 135 -33.74 -1.95 18.89
CA ARG A 135 -33.75 -2.92 17.78
C ARG A 135 -33.08 -4.23 18.20
#